data_AF-A0A254S0J0-F1
#
_entry.id   AF-A0A254S0J0-F1
#
_cell.length_a   1.000
_cell.length_b   1.000
_cell.length_c   1.000
_cell.angle_alpha   90.00
_cell.angle_beta   90.00
_cell.angle_gamma   90.00
#
_symmetry.space_group_name_H-M   'P 1'
#
loop_
_entity.id
_entity.type
_entity.pdbx_description
1 polymer ?
#
loop_
_entity_poly.entity_id
_entity_poly.type
_entity_poly.pdbx_seq_one_letter_code
_entity_poly.pdbx_strand_id
1 'polypeptide(L)'
;MSINDATALIKKLSPLMDESSEVFRELAFFFGGSAKVMVNQADLTKFLGRKRLYRVIRLKGESYKDCVYQLVDDYPESMEALGMLRYYKAPAGKIQWQEIENAEIAMGKELTMNAYGWAPDAWTAFESGATKNDSEESPLHEMVAILAFDF
;
A
#
# COMPACT_ATOMS: atom_id res chain seq x y z
N MET A 1 -2.33 -3.56 16.11
CA MET A 1 -3.15 -4.76 15.82
C MET A 1 -2.19 -5.85 15.35
N SER A 2 -2.37 -7.11 15.75
CA SER A 2 -1.53 -8.19 15.20
C SER A 2 -2.04 -8.66 13.83
N ILE A 3 -1.22 -9.39 13.06
CA ILE A 3 -1.65 -10.01 11.80
C ILE A 3 -2.87 -10.92 11.99
N ASN A 4 -2.94 -11.65 13.11
CA ASN A 4 -4.07 -12.54 13.41
C ASN A 4 -5.37 -11.76 13.65
N ASP A 5 -5.28 -10.64 14.38
CA ASP A 5 -6.42 -9.76 14.60
C ASP A 5 -6.91 -9.12 13.30
N ALA A 6 -5.98 -8.71 12.43
CA ALA A 6 -6.29 -8.14 11.12
C ALA A 6 -6.99 -9.17 10.21
N THR A 7 -6.46 -10.39 10.16
CA THR A 7 -7.04 -11.53 9.45
C THR A 7 -8.48 -11.80 9.91
N ALA A 8 -8.70 -11.87 11.23
CA ALA A 8 -10.04 -12.09 11.79
C ALA A 8 -11.00 -10.95 11.42
N LEU A 9 -10.53 -9.70 11.44
CA LEU A 9 -11.33 -8.54 11.07
C LEU A 9 -11.67 -8.53 9.57
N ILE A 10 -10.71 -8.86 8.69
CA ILE A 10 -10.95 -8.99 7.25
C ILE A 10 -12.01 -10.05 6.98
N LYS A 11 -11.91 -11.24 7.60
CA LYS A 11 -12.93 -12.30 7.44
C LYS A 11 -14.29 -11.92 8.00
N LYS A 12 -14.34 -11.11 9.05
CA LYS A 12 -15.60 -10.57 9.57
C LYS A 12 -16.26 -9.61 8.58
N LEU A 13 -15.48 -8.76 7.92
CA LEU A 13 -15.96 -7.72 6.99
C LEU A 13 -16.21 -8.24 5.57
N SER A 14 -15.39 -9.19 5.10
CA SER A 14 -15.50 -9.83 3.78
C SER A 14 -15.32 -11.35 3.92
N PRO A 15 -16.37 -12.08 4.35
CA PRO A 15 -16.28 -13.52 4.66
C PRO A 15 -15.87 -14.39 3.47
N LEU A 16 -16.20 -13.96 2.26
CA LEU A 16 -15.96 -14.67 1.01
C LEU A 16 -14.59 -14.37 0.39
N MET A 17 -13.81 -13.45 0.97
CA MET A 17 -12.45 -13.19 0.50
C MET A 17 -11.57 -14.43 0.71
N ASP A 18 -10.90 -14.84 -0.35
CA ASP A 18 -9.96 -15.95 -0.36
C ASP A 18 -8.69 -15.58 0.41
N GLU A 19 -8.38 -16.37 1.44
CA GLU A 19 -7.21 -16.17 2.31
C GLU A 19 -5.89 -16.44 1.59
N SER A 20 -5.93 -17.22 0.50
CA SER A 20 -4.78 -17.46 -0.37
C SER A 20 -4.59 -16.36 -1.42
N SER A 21 -5.53 -15.41 -1.54
CA SER A 21 -5.41 -14.29 -2.47
C SER A 21 -4.31 -13.30 -2.04
N GLU A 22 -3.70 -12.65 -3.02
CA GLU A 22 -2.70 -11.62 -2.76
C GLU A 22 -3.29 -10.43 -1.99
N VAL A 23 -4.50 -10.01 -2.35
CA VAL A 23 -5.23 -8.91 -1.69
C VAL A 23 -5.39 -9.19 -0.20
N PHE A 24 -5.80 -10.40 0.17
CA PHE A 24 -5.98 -10.77 1.57
C PHE A 24 -4.67 -10.68 2.36
N ARG A 25 -3.58 -11.23 1.82
CA ARG A 25 -2.26 -11.17 2.46
C ARG A 25 -1.79 -9.74 2.65
N GLU A 26 -1.95 -8.90 1.63
CA GLU A 26 -1.49 -7.51 1.69
C GLU A 26 -2.32 -6.65 2.63
N LEU A 27 -3.64 -6.87 2.72
CA LEU A 27 -4.48 -6.21 3.72
C LEU A 27 -4.11 -6.65 5.15
N ALA A 28 -3.88 -7.95 5.37
CA ALA A 28 -3.46 -8.46 6.66
C ALA A 28 -2.09 -7.88 7.08
N PHE A 29 -1.16 -7.74 6.13
CA PHE A 29 0.13 -7.11 6.35
C PHE A 29 0.01 -5.61 6.64
N PHE A 30 -0.78 -4.87 5.85
CA PHE A 30 -0.98 -3.43 6.02
C PHE A 30 -1.58 -3.07 7.39
N PHE A 31 -2.61 -3.79 7.83
CA PHE A 31 -3.31 -3.50 9.09
C PHE A 31 -2.74 -4.22 10.32
N GLY A 32 -2.03 -5.34 10.13
CA GLY A 32 -1.53 -6.19 11.21
C GLY A 32 -0.01 -6.24 11.36
N GLY A 33 0.74 -5.70 10.39
CA GLY A 33 2.20 -5.66 10.42
C GLY A 33 2.75 -4.63 11.41
N SER A 34 4.08 -4.63 11.57
CA SER A 34 4.82 -3.65 12.38
C SER A 34 4.97 -2.30 11.66
N ALA A 35 3.83 -1.71 11.32
CA ALA A 35 3.69 -0.43 10.64
C ALA A 35 4.30 0.70 11.48
N LYS A 36 5.04 1.61 10.82
CA LYS A 36 5.66 2.77 11.48
C LYS A 36 4.74 3.97 11.58
N VAL A 37 3.76 4.06 10.69
CA VAL A 37 2.63 4.99 10.79
C VAL A 37 1.41 4.17 11.15
N MET A 38 0.76 4.51 12.27
CA MET A 38 -0.45 3.80 12.69
C MET A 38 -1.58 4.07 11.72
N VAL A 39 -2.12 3.00 11.15
CA VAL A 39 -3.27 3.05 10.23
C VAL A 39 -4.58 2.99 11.03
N ASN A 40 -5.59 3.74 10.57
CA ASN A 40 -6.90 3.73 11.21
C ASN A 40 -7.68 2.47 10.80
N GLN A 41 -8.12 1.68 11.79
CA GLN A 41 -8.88 0.46 11.53
C GLN A 41 -10.22 0.71 10.82
N ALA A 42 -10.79 1.91 10.97
CA ALA A 42 -11.99 2.32 10.24
C ALA A 42 -11.75 2.34 8.72
N ASP A 43 -10.51 2.55 8.27
CA ASP A 43 -10.17 2.56 6.84
C ASP A 43 -10.30 1.16 6.24
N LEU A 44 -10.00 0.09 6.98
CA LEU A 44 -10.26 -1.27 6.51
C LEU A 44 -11.74 -1.49 6.20
N THR A 45 -12.63 -0.99 7.06
CA THR A 45 -14.08 -1.12 6.86
C THR A 45 -14.55 -0.36 5.63
N LYS A 46 -14.02 0.84 5.40
CA LYS A 46 -14.34 1.65 4.21
C LYS A 46 -13.79 1.00 2.94
N PHE A 47 -12.56 0.51 2.99
CA PHE A 47 -11.86 -0.12 1.87
C PHE A 47 -12.53 -1.44 1.46
N LEU A 48 -12.99 -2.23 2.43
CA LEU A 48 -13.80 -3.44 2.22
C LEU A 48 -15.28 -3.17 1.91
N GLY A 49 -15.59 -1.98 1.37
CA GLY A 49 -16.94 -1.56 1.02
C GLY A 49 -17.71 -2.59 0.16
N ARG A 50 -19.01 -2.35 -0.02
CA ARG A 50 -19.85 -3.26 -0.81
C ARG A 50 -19.41 -3.27 -2.28
N LYS A 51 -19.42 -4.46 -2.88
CA LYS A 51 -19.18 -4.69 -4.32
C LYS A 51 -17.87 -4.06 -4.81
N ARG A 52 -16.74 -4.50 -4.27
CA ARG A 52 -15.43 -4.02 -4.68
C ARG A 52 -14.63 -5.09 -5.40
N LEU A 53 -13.93 -4.66 -6.45
CA LEU A 53 -12.82 -5.39 -7.04
C LEU A 53 -11.52 -4.84 -6.47
N TYR A 54 -10.52 -5.69 -6.33
CA TYR A 54 -9.24 -5.30 -5.73
C TYR A 54 -8.07 -5.63 -6.64
N ARG A 55 -7.06 -4.76 -6.64
CA ARG A 55 -5.79 -4.98 -7.33
C ARG A 55 -4.64 -4.65 -6.41
N VAL A 56 -3.62 -5.51 -6.41
CA VAL A 56 -2.33 -5.25 -5.76
C VAL A 56 -1.34 -4.88 -6.84
N ILE A 57 -0.61 -3.79 -6.64
CA ILE A 57 0.45 -3.31 -7.52
C ILE A 57 1.73 -3.23 -6.68
N ARG A 58 2.83 -3.77 -7.20
CA ARG A 58 4.15 -3.73 -6.55
C ARG A 58 5.13 -3.04 -7.48
N LEU A 59 5.75 -1.99 -6.97
CA LEU A 59 6.65 -1.13 -7.74
C LEU A 59 8.00 -1.12 -7.07
N LYS A 60 9.04 -1.18 -7.88
CA LYS A 60 10.43 -1.09 -7.43
C LYS A 60 11.13 0.00 -8.22
N GLY A 61 11.83 0.87 -7.53
CA GLY A 61 12.50 2.01 -8.14
C GLY A 61 13.78 2.39 -7.42
N GLU A 62 14.55 3.27 -8.05
CA GLU A 62 15.75 3.85 -7.44
C GLU A 62 15.38 4.75 -6.26
N SER A 63 14.18 5.33 -6.27
CA SER A 63 13.55 6.06 -5.17
C SER A 63 12.07 5.70 -5.01
N TYR A 64 11.48 6.04 -3.86
CA TYR A 64 10.01 5.97 -3.70
C TYR A 64 9.28 6.90 -4.67
N LYS A 65 9.91 8.01 -5.07
CA LYS A 65 9.36 8.94 -6.05
C LYS A 65 9.23 8.28 -7.44
N ASP A 66 10.22 7.48 -7.84
CA ASP A 66 10.15 6.72 -9.09
C ASP A 66 9.03 5.68 -9.04
N CYS A 67 8.78 5.07 -7.87
CA CYS A 67 7.63 4.19 -7.69
C CYS A 67 6.30 4.94 -7.87
N VAL A 68 6.22 6.20 -7.45
CA VAL A 68 5.02 7.03 -7.68
C VAL A 68 4.83 7.31 -9.16
N TYR A 69 5.90 7.67 -9.88
CA TYR A 69 5.81 7.90 -11.32
C TYR A 69 5.42 6.63 -12.08
N GLN A 70 6.01 5.48 -11.77
CA GLN A 70 5.59 4.19 -12.34
C GLN A 70 4.11 3.89 -12.05
N LEU A 71 3.60 4.22 -10.86
CA LEU A 71 2.18 4.01 -10.54
C LEU A 71 1.29 4.83 -11.47
N VAL A 72 1.63 6.10 -11.71
CA VAL A 72 0.83 7.02 -12.53
C VAL A 72 0.93 6.67 -14.01
N ASP A 73 2.14 6.37 -14.48
CA ASP A 73 2.43 6.14 -15.90
C ASP A 73 1.98 4.74 -16.36
N ASP A 74 2.26 3.70 -15.56
CA ASP A 74 2.00 2.31 -15.94
C ASP A 74 0.63 1.81 -15.47
N TYR A 75 0.04 2.44 -14.45
CA TYR A 75 -1.26 2.07 -13.86
C TYR A 75 -2.22 3.26 -13.75
N PRO A 76 -2.57 3.90 -14.88
CA PRO A 76 -3.44 5.08 -14.88
C PRO A 76 -4.83 4.79 -14.29
N GLU A 77 -5.28 3.53 -14.27
CA GLU A 77 -6.53 3.14 -13.61
C GLU A 77 -6.52 3.43 -12.10
N SER A 78 -5.35 3.60 -11.48
CA SER A 78 -5.26 4.01 -10.07
C SER A 78 -6.01 5.32 -9.78
N MET A 79 -6.14 6.21 -10.77
CA MET A 79 -6.94 7.43 -10.68
C MET A 79 -8.46 7.17 -10.55
N GLU A 80 -8.94 6.04 -11.07
CA GLU A 80 -10.36 5.64 -11.02
C GLU A 80 -10.68 4.77 -9.80
N ALA A 81 -9.65 4.42 -9.00
CA ALA A 81 -9.88 3.68 -7.77
C ALA A 81 -10.79 4.47 -6.83
N LEU A 82 -11.65 3.75 -6.11
CA LEU A 82 -12.52 4.29 -5.07
C LEU A 82 -11.82 4.34 -3.71
N GLY A 83 -10.66 3.71 -3.58
CA GLY A 83 -9.81 3.73 -2.39
C GLY A 83 -8.43 3.21 -2.71
N MET A 84 -7.42 3.76 -2.04
CA MET A 84 -6.03 3.34 -2.15
C MET A 84 -5.43 3.19 -0.75
N LEU A 85 -4.88 2.01 -0.50
CA LEU A 85 -3.93 1.79 0.59
C LEU A 85 -2.55 1.63 -0.02
N ARG A 86 -1.53 2.28 0.52
CA ARG A 86 -0.17 2.09 0.03
C ARG A 86 0.83 1.96 1.16
N TYR A 87 1.86 1.16 0.96
CA TYR A 87 2.92 1.12 1.93
C TYR A 87 4.29 1.09 1.28
N TYR A 88 5.26 1.66 2.01
CA TYR A 88 6.64 1.74 1.61
C TYR A 88 7.47 0.72 2.38
N LYS A 89 8.37 0.02 1.70
CA LYS A 89 9.36 -0.86 2.33
C LYS A 89 10.73 -0.24 2.20
N ALA A 90 11.40 -0.07 3.34
CA ALA A 90 12.78 0.39 3.36
C ALA A 90 13.69 -0.61 2.62
N PRO A 91 14.49 -0.15 1.63
CA PRO A 91 15.40 -1.02 0.88
C PRO A 91 16.40 -1.73 1.80
N ALA A 92 16.94 -1.01 2.80
CA ALA A 92 17.72 -1.58 3.88
C ALA A 92 17.67 -0.69 5.13
N GLY A 93 17.49 -1.31 6.30
CA GLY A 93 17.60 -0.61 7.59
C GLY A 93 16.44 0.34 7.88
N LYS A 94 16.77 1.51 8.46
CA LYS A 94 15.79 2.49 8.93
C LYS A 94 15.17 3.25 7.77
N ILE A 95 13.91 3.63 7.95
CA ILE A 95 13.21 4.47 6.97
C ILE A 95 13.85 5.86 6.92
N GLN A 96 14.17 6.30 5.70
CA GLN A 96 14.48 7.69 5.40
C GLN A 96 13.18 8.47 5.18
N TRP A 97 12.66 9.09 6.24
CA TRP A 97 11.35 9.75 6.21
C TRP A 97 11.20 10.82 5.13
N GLN A 98 12.29 11.54 4.82
CA GLN A 98 12.29 12.56 3.79
C GLN A 98 11.97 11.99 2.40
N GLU A 99 12.40 10.77 2.10
CA GLU A 99 12.13 10.14 0.80
C GLU A 99 10.65 9.75 0.67
N ILE A 100 10.03 9.29 1.77
CA ILE A 100 8.59 9.01 1.81
C ILE A 100 7.79 10.31 1.68
N GLU A 101 8.16 11.36 2.42
CA GLU A 101 7.49 12.66 2.30
C GLU A 101 7.57 13.21 0.88
N ASN A 102 8.75 13.12 0.24
CA ASN A 102 8.91 13.53 -1.16
C ASN A 102 8.04 12.72 -2.11
N ALA A 103 7.87 11.41 -1.86
CA ALA A 103 7.00 10.54 -2.65
C ALA A 103 5.52 10.89 -2.43
N GLU A 104 5.09 11.13 -1.20
CA GLU A 104 3.72 11.56 -0.87
C GLU A 104 3.37 12.93 -1.48
N ILE A 105 4.31 13.87 -1.47
CA ILE A 105 4.16 15.17 -2.15
C ILE A 105 4.05 14.96 -3.67
N ALA A 106 4.86 14.08 -4.26
CA ALA A 106 4.77 13.77 -5.68
C ALA A 106 3.43 13.11 -6.01
N MET A 107 2.99 12.15 -5.19
CA MET A 107 1.69 11.47 -5.32
C MET A 107 0.56 12.49 -5.35
N GLY A 108 0.53 13.42 -4.39
CA GLY A 108 -0.44 14.50 -4.36
C GLY A 108 -0.37 15.39 -5.61
N LYS A 109 0.82 15.75 -6.10
CA LYS A 109 0.96 16.61 -7.29
C LYS A 109 0.52 15.95 -8.59
N GLU A 110 0.94 14.71 -8.82
CA GLU A 110 0.59 13.99 -10.05
C GLU A 110 -0.91 13.67 -10.08
N LEU A 111 -1.51 13.38 -8.92
CA LEU A 111 -2.91 12.96 -8.85
C LEU A 111 -3.89 14.12 -8.64
N THR A 112 -3.46 15.29 -8.14
CA THR A 112 -4.36 16.47 -7.99
C THR A 112 -4.91 17.02 -9.31
N MET A 113 -4.40 16.57 -10.46
CA MET A 113 -4.96 16.94 -11.77
C MET A 113 -6.36 16.33 -12.03
N ASN A 114 -6.73 15.27 -11.30
CA ASN A 114 -8.11 14.79 -11.18
C ASN A 114 -8.45 14.75 -9.68
N ALA A 115 -9.54 15.36 -9.23
CA ALA A 115 -9.93 15.27 -7.82
C ALA A 115 -10.19 13.80 -7.42
N TYR A 116 -9.15 13.09 -6.98
CA TYR A 116 -9.21 11.66 -6.70
C TYR A 116 -10.08 11.45 -5.46
N GLY A 117 -11.11 10.62 -5.61
CA GLY A 117 -12.12 10.37 -4.58
C GLY A 117 -11.76 9.24 -3.62
N TRP A 118 -10.47 8.93 -3.46
CA TRP A 118 -10.02 7.77 -2.68
C TRP A 118 -10.52 7.83 -1.24
N ALA A 119 -11.37 6.86 -0.90
CA ALA A 119 -11.96 6.73 0.42
C ALA A 119 -11.95 5.24 0.83
N PRO A 120 -10.91 4.80 1.58
CA PRO A 120 -9.83 5.59 2.19
C PRO A 120 -8.67 5.90 1.24
N ASP A 121 -7.93 6.97 1.57
CA ASP A 121 -6.56 7.24 1.15
C ASP A 121 -5.69 7.10 2.41
N ALA A 122 -4.96 5.99 2.52
CA ALA A 122 -4.12 5.73 3.69
C ALA A 122 -2.79 5.12 3.30
N TRP A 123 -1.75 5.46 4.07
CA TRP A 123 -0.43 4.92 3.84
C TRP A 123 0.29 4.54 5.13
N THR A 124 1.29 3.67 5.00
CA THR A 124 2.22 3.35 6.08
C THR A 124 3.59 2.97 5.53
N ALA A 125 4.51 2.64 6.43
CA ALA A 125 5.85 2.22 6.07
C ALA A 125 6.32 1.09 6.97
N PHE A 126 7.13 0.20 6.40
CA PHE A 126 7.72 -0.94 7.07
C PHE A 126 9.24 -0.90 6.90
N GLU A 127 9.95 -1.08 8.01
CA GLU A 127 11.39 -1.33 7.96
C GLU A 127 11.61 -2.79 7.59
N SER A 128 12.49 -3.04 6.62
CA SER A 128 12.94 -4.40 6.35
C SER A 128 13.83 -4.86 7.50
N GLY A 129 13.50 -6.01 8.09
CA GLY A 129 14.37 -6.67 9.05
C GLY A 129 15.64 -7.07 8.32
N ALA A 130 16.74 -6.37 8.58
CA ALA A 130 18.02 -6.47 7.87
C ALA A 130 18.42 -7.92 7.60
N THR A 131 18.06 -8.44 6.43
CA THR A 131 18.70 -9.61 5.84
C THR A 131 19.74 -9.04 4.91
N LYS A 132 20.97 -8.98 5.41
CA LYS A 132 22.15 -8.77 4.58
C LYS A 132 22.24 -9.98 3.65
N ASN A 133 21.53 -9.92 2.53
CA ASN A 133 21.84 -10.80 1.42
C ASN A 133 22.92 -10.09 0.61
N ASP A 134 24.06 -10.75 0.48
CA ASP A 134 25.23 -10.36 -0.30
C ASP A 134 24.92 -10.39 -1.81
N SER A 135 23.91 -9.63 -2.24
CA SER A 135 23.59 -9.39 -3.64
C SER A 135 24.06 -7.98 -4.00
N GLU A 136 24.93 -7.89 -4.99
CA GLU A 136 25.56 -6.65 -5.51
C GLU A 136 24.58 -5.65 -6.16
N GLU A 137 23.27 -5.91 -6.09
CA GLU A 137 22.25 -4.98 -6.54
C GLU A 137 21.95 -3.96 -5.43
N SER A 138 22.11 -2.67 -5.75
CA SER A 138 21.66 -1.57 -4.89
C SER A 138 20.23 -1.86 -4.44
N PRO A 139 19.94 -1.85 -3.12
CA PRO A 139 18.64 -2.25 -2.64
C PRO A 139 17.59 -1.24 -3.13
N LEU A 140 16.67 -1.71 -3.99
CA LEU A 140 15.64 -0.87 -4.59
C LEU A 140 14.56 -0.51 -3.58
N HIS A 141 14.04 0.70 -3.70
CA HIS A 141 12.87 1.15 -2.96
C HIS A 141 11.64 0.40 -3.46
N GLU A 142 10.80 -0.10 -2.55
CA GLU A 142 9.56 -0.79 -2.92
C GLU A 142 8.35 -0.03 -2.37
N MET A 143 7.36 0.17 -3.23
CA MET A 143 6.01 0.63 -2.88
C MET A 143 5.01 -0.43 -3.29
N VAL A 144 4.07 -0.75 -2.40
CA VAL A 144 2.93 -1.61 -2.71
C VAL A 144 1.66 -0.81 -2.56
N ALA A 145 0.83 -0.80 -3.61
CA ALA A 145 -0.49 -0.19 -3.60
C ALA A 145 -1.58 -1.27 -3.68
N ILE A 146 -2.59 -1.13 -2.85
CA ILE A 146 -3.81 -1.93 -2.85
C ILE A 146 -4.94 -1.01 -3.27
N LEU A 147 -5.51 -1.27 -4.44
CA LEU A 147 -6.57 -0.49 -5.04
C LEU A 147 -7.90 -1.18 -4.86
N ALA A 148 -8.95 -0.40 -4.60
CA ALA A 148 -10.33 -0.86 -4.61
C ALA A 148 -11.11 -0.14 -5.72
N PHE A 149 -11.79 -0.90 -6.56
CA PHE A 149 -12.62 -0.43 -7.68
C PHE A 149 -14.08 -0.83 -7.47
N ASP A 150 -14.99 -0.21 -8.20
CA ASP A 150 -16.37 -0.72 -8.29
C ASP A 150 -16.40 -2.06 -9.06
N PHE A 151 -17.36 -2.93 -8.74
CA PHE A 151 -17.55 -4.23 -9.39
C PHE A 151 -18.49 -4.13 -10.60
#